data_AF-A0A517Z670-F1
#
_entry.id   AF-A0A517Z670-F1
#
_cell.length_a   1.000
_cell.length_b   1.000
_cell.length_c   1.000
_cell.angle_alpha   90.00
_cell.angle_beta   90.00
_cell.angle_gamma   90.00
#
_symmetry.space_group_name_H-M   'P 1'
#
loop_
_entity.id
_entity.type
_entity.pdbx_description
1 polymer ?
#
loop_
_entity_poly.entity_id
_entity_poly.type
_entity_poly.pdbx_seq_one_letter_code
_entity_poly.pdbx_strand_id
1 'polypeptide(L)'
;MSAHPPLTRDEREISDWLGPHLRWITVPSWLLSAFVHVGLAILLIVLAQTPSCRSDLAGDDGESLREVGIYVRENTTPVEAPESPATDVIPEPDTAPPTPQVSAPGPAQPVPDTPPVALPVPATPTPPVLGMGGPPEVPNLAASSVLRPSMDGGAAPPSASGGPKATSFMGVSDAGRKFVYVIDRSFSMENHGALRAAKLDLASSLERLDETQQFQIIFYNTNVLKLKPSTKRFEMFRGTDQQRSDARNQMSAVLPDGGTAHLPAIVEALKLSPDVVFLLTDGATPGLTAADMAEIDRKNRSGARIHCIEFGEGPQLTDAAGRDPGNFLRKLAAQHAGQYRYRDMKQLNPR
;
A
#
# COMPACT_ATOMS: atom_id res chain seq x y z
N MET A 1 80.90 15.35 -10.68
CA MET A 1 79.89 14.61 -9.89
C MET A 1 78.52 14.92 -10.47
N SER A 2 77.64 13.92 -10.42
CA SER A 2 76.24 13.91 -10.87
C SER A 2 76.01 13.53 -12.33
N ALA A 3 75.87 12.22 -12.48
CA ALA A 3 75.28 11.50 -13.59
C ALA A 3 73.76 11.68 -13.62
N HIS A 4 73.18 11.77 -14.83
CA HIS A 4 71.81 11.34 -15.10
C HIS A 4 71.73 10.65 -16.48
N PRO A 5 70.96 9.56 -16.62
CA PRO A 5 71.05 8.58 -17.71
C PRO A 5 70.21 8.93 -18.95
N PRO A 6 70.45 8.25 -20.10
CA PRO A 6 69.69 8.44 -21.33
C PRO A 6 68.31 7.74 -21.28
N LEU A 7 67.32 8.36 -21.94
CA LEU A 7 65.98 7.84 -22.17
C LEU A 7 66.03 6.63 -23.11
N THR A 8 65.64 5.47 -22.62
CA THR A 8 65.45 4.25 -23.42
C THR A 8 64.13 4.32 -24.18
N ARG A 9 64.21 4.20 -25.50
CA ARG A 9 63.10 3.92 -26.42
C ARG A 9 62.57 2.51 -26.12
N ASP A 10 61.33 2.42 -25.67
CA ASP A 10 60.61 1.16 -25.51
C ASP A 10 59.93 0.84 -26.85
N GLU A 11 60.68 0.18 -27.73
CA GLU A 11 60.16 -0.48 -28.93
C GLU A 11 59.41 -1.74 -28.49
N ARG A 12 58.08 -1.62 -28.34
CA ARG A 12 57.21 -2.79 -28.23
C ARG A 12 57.09 -3.44 -29.60
N GLU A 13 58.03 -4.35 -29.87
CA GLU A 13 57.93 -5.37 -30.90
C GLU A 13 56.61 -6.12 -30.78
N ILE A 14 55.87 -6.09 -31.88
CA ILE A 14 54.63 -6.78 -32.13
C ILE A 14 54.98 -8.27 -32.32
N SER A 15 54.57 -9.12 -31.37
CA SER A 15 54.72 -10.56 -31.50
C SER A 15 53.62 -11.13 -32.41
N ASP A 16 53.84 -11.06 -33.72
CA ASP A 16 53.09 -11.77 -34.77
C ASP A 16 53.53 -13.25 -34.85
N TRP A 17 53.17 -14.05 -33.85
CA TRP A 17 53.51 -15.49 -33.81
C TRP A 17 52.31 -16.44 -33.60
N LEU A 18 51.06 -15.96 -33.58
CA LEU A 18 49.87 -16.83 -33.61
C LEU A 18 49.01 -16.62 -34.86
N GLY A 19 49.55 -16.98 -36.02
CA GLY A 19 48.77 -17.59 -37.10
C GLY A 19 49.42 -18.94 -37.44
N PRO A 20 48.72 -19.98 -37.97
CA PRO A 20 47.37 -19.99 -38.52
C PRO A 20 46.66 -21.38 -38.37
N HIS A 21 45.87 -21.63 -37.32
CA HIS A 21 45.03 -22.86 -37.26
C HIS A 21 43.55 -22.63 -36.93
N LEU A 22 43.10 -21.38 -36.80
CA LEU A 22 41.69 -21.08 -36.55
C LEU A 22 40.99 -20.55 -37.80
N ARG A 23 41.07 -21.33 -38.89
CA ARG A 23 40.19 -21.14 -40.05
C ARG A 23 38.78 -21.62 -39.68
N TRP A 24 38.00 -20.65 -39.23
CA TRP A 24 36.67 -20.37 -39.75
C TRP A 24 35.64 -21.49 -39.65
N ILE A 25 34.94 -21.48 -38.51
CA ILE A 25 33.49 -21.47 -38.60
C ILE A 25 33.05 -20.15 -37.98
N THR A 26 33.14 -19.07 -38.75
CA THR A 26 32.36 -17.87 -38.48
C THR A 26 30.91 -18.22 -38.77
N VAL A 27 30.26 -18.91 -37.83
CA VAL A 27 28.81 -19.10 -37.91
C VAL A 27 28.24 -17.69 -37.93
N PRO A 28 27.54 -17.29 -38.99
CA PRO A 28 26.88 -15.99 -39.02
C PRO A 28 25.99 -15.87 -37.79
N SER A 29 26.04 -14.74 -37.08
CA SER A 29 25.29 -14.56 -35.82
C SER A 29 23.79 -14.80 -35.98
N TRP A 30 23.26 -14.66 -37.21
CA TRP A 30 21.87 -14.98 -37.54
C TRP A 30 21.55 -16.48 -37.45
N LEU A 31 22.50 -17.38 -37.77
CA LEU A 31 22.34 -18.82 -37.66
C LEU A 31 22.28 -19.27 -36.19
N LEU A 32 23.17 -18.72 -35.35
CA LEU A 32 23.15 -18.99 -33.92
C LEU A 32 21.87 -18.45 -33.28
N SER A 33 21.45 -17.25 -33.67
CA SER A 33 20.18 -16.65 -33.21
C SER A 33 18.98 -17.49 -33.63
N ALA A 34 18.91 -17.93 -34.88
CA ALA A 34 17.83 -18.79 -35.37
C ALA A 34 17.76 -20.10 -34.59
N PHE A 35 18.91 -20.72 -34.28
CA PHE A 35 18.97 -21.96 -33.50
C PHE A 35 18.42 -21.77 -32.07
N VAL A 36 18.77 -20.65 -31.42
CA VAL A 36 18.25 -20.30 -30.09
C VAL A 36 16.74 -20.06 -30.13
N HIS A 37 16.24 -19.32 -31.12
CA HIS A 37 14.80 -19.04 -31.24
C HIS A 37 13.99 -20.30 -31.55
N VAL A 38 14.50 -21.19 -32.41
CA VAL A 38 13.86 -22.48 -32.70
C VAL A 38 13.85 -23.37 -31.45
N GLY A 39 14.96 -23.42 -30.69
CA GLY A 39 15.01 -24.15 -29.43
C GLY A 39 14.00 -23.61 -28.40
N LEU A 40 13.89 -22.28 -28.27
CA LEU A 40 12.91 -21.64 -27.40
C LEU A 40 11.47 -21.92 -27.85
N ALA A 41 11.18 -21.87 -29.15
CA ALA A 41 9.86 -22.19 -29.69
C ALA A 41 9.48 -23.65 -29.42
N ILE A 42 10.41 -24.59 -29.62
CA ILE A 42 10.18 -26.01 -29.31
C ILE A 42 9.95 -26.20 -27.80
N LEU A 43 10.74 -25.55 -26.95
CA LEU A 43 10.55 -25.59 -25.49
C LEU A 43 9.17 -25.06 -25.09
N LEU A 44 8.72 -23.95 -25.67
CA LEU A 44 7.39 -23.40 -25.42
C LEU A 44 6.27 -24.32 -25.90
N ILE A 45 6.44 -24.98 -27.05
CA ILE A 45 5.49 -25.97 -27.56
C ILE A 45 5.42 -27.18 -26.62
N VAL A 46 6.56 -27.68 -26.14
CA VAL A 46 6.61 -28.79 -25.20
C VAL A 46 5.95 -28.41 -23.87
N LEU A 47 6.23 -27.21 -23.34
CA LEU A 47 5.58 -26.70 -22.12
C LEU A 47 4.06 -26.49 -22.32
N ALA A 48 3.62 -26.09 -23.51
CA ALA A 48 2.20 -25.97 -23.84
C ALA A 48 1.50 -27.33 -24.02
N GLN A 49 2.27 -28.40 -24.31
CA GLN A 49 1.77 -29.77 -24.46
C GLN A 49 1.86 -30.59 -23.17
N THR A 50 2.60 -30.16 -22.15
CA THR A 50 2.57 -30.82 -20.84
C THR A 50 1.22 -30.59 -20.15
N PRO A 51 0.47 -31.64 -19.75
CA PRO A 51 -0.86 -31.53 -19.17
C PRO A 51 -0.89 -31.03 -17.71
N SER A 52 0.14 -30.30 -17.27
CA SER A 52 0.26 -29.82 -15.90
C SER A 52 -0.22 -28.37 -15.80
N CYS A 53 -1.43 -28.21 -15.26
CA CYS A 53 -2.10 -26.95 -14.93
C CYS A 53 -2.80 -26.23 -16.10
N ARG A 54 -3.74 -26.91 -16.75
CA ARG A 54 -4.91 -26.25 -17.35
C ARG A 54 -5.97 -26.06 -16.25
N SER A 55 -5.73 -25.10 -15.36
CA SER A 55 -6.71 -24.65 -14.37
C SER A 55 -7.64 -23.63 -15.01
N ASP A 56 -8.90 -24.02 -15.18
CA ASP A 56 -10.09 -23.21 -14.98
C ASP A 56 -10.16 -21.81 -15.64
N LEU A 57 -10.25 -21.79 -16.98
CA LEU A 57 -10.98 -20.74 -17.69
C LEU A 57 -11.83 -21.35 -18.80
N ALA A 58 -12.93 -21.96 -18.40
CA ALA A 58 -14.11 -22.18 -19.23
C ALA A 58 -15.31 -22.34 -18.29
N GLY A 59 -16.09 -21.27 -18.16
CA GLY A 59 -17.33 -21.22 -17.40
C GLY A 59 -18.28 -20.25 -18.07
N ASP A 60 -18.51 -20.46 -19.36
CA ASP A 60 -19.62 -19.90 -20.12
C ASP A 60 -20.22 -21.02 -20.97
N ASP A 61 -21.01 -21.87 -20.31
CA ASP A 61 -22.22 -22.48 -20.85
C ASP A 61 -22.93 -23.23 -19.73
N GLY A 62 -24.19 -22.83 -19.51
CA GLY A 62 -25.07 -23.46 -18.53
C GLY A 62 -25.41 -24.91 -18.89
N GLU A 63 -25.98 -25.59 -17.89
CA GLU A 63 -26.48 -26.96 -17.91
C GLU A 63 -25.44 -28.06 -17.59
N SER A 64 -25.23 -28.32 -16.29
CA SER A 64 -25.34 -29.70 -15.79
C SER A 64 -25.36 -29.76 -14.25
N LEU A 65 -26.50 -30.18 -13.73
CA LEU A 65 -26.66 -30.69 -12.37
C LEU A 65 -25.85 -31.99 -12.21
N ARG A 66 -24.89 -32.03 -11.28
CA ARG A 66 -24.39 -33.28 -10.67
C ARG A 66 -24.09 -33.10 -9.18
N GLU A 67 -25.11 -33.41 -8.40
CA GLU A 67 -25.11 -34.23 -7.18
C GLU A 67 -23.87 -34.16 -6.26
N VAL A 68 -24.00 -33.41 -5.17
CA VAL A 68 -23.06 -33.41 -4.03
C VAL A 68 -23.38 -34.61 -3.15
N GLY A 69 -22.55 -35.65 -3.22
CA GLY A 69 -22.54 -36.75 -2.24
C GLY A 69 -21.82 -36.31 -0.96
N ILE A 70 -22.58 -35.99 0.09
CA ILE A 70 -22.04 -35.80 1.44
C ILE A 70 -21.68 -37.17 2.01
N TYR A 71 -20.39 -37.45 2.22
CA TYR A 71 -19.95 -38.57 3.04
C TYR A 71 -19.71 -38.09 4.47
N VAL A 72 -20.63 -38.44 5.37
CA VAL A 72 -20.41 -38.44 6.82
C VAL A 72 -19.59 -39.69 7.14
N ARG A 73 -18.39 -39.52 7.73
CA ARG A 73 -17.67 -40.61 8.39
C ARG A 73 -17.94 -40.52 9.88
N GLU A 74 -18.72 -41.48 10.38
CA GLU A 74 -18.90 -41.75 11.80
C GLU A 74 -17.65 -42.39 12.41
N ASN A 75 -17.35 -42.00 13.64
CA ASN A 75 -16.31 -42.58 14.47
C ASN A 75 -16.58 -44.06 14.76
N THR A 76 -15.62 -44.93 14.48
CA THR A 76 -15.45 -46.19 15.20
C THR A 76 -13.99 -46.60 15.16
N THR A 77 -13.33 -46.55 16.34
CA THR A 77 -12.13 -47.31 16.65
C THR A 77 -12.51 -48.79 16.75
N PRO A 78 -11.66 -49.71 16.27
CA PRO A 78 -10.88 -50.50 17.23
C PRO A 78 -9.44 -50.82 16.79
N VAL A 79 -8.54 -50.69 17.77
CA VAL A 79 -7.38 -51.54 18.11
C VAL A 79 -6.74 -52.38 16.99
N GLU A 80 -5.50 -52.03 16.64
CA GLU A 80 -4.42 -53.02 16.44
C GLU A 80 -3.04 -52.38 16.66
N ALA A 81 -2.21 -53.04 17.47
CA ALA A 81 -0.81 -52.67 17.76
C ALA A 81 0.11 -53.09 16.60
N PRO A 82 1.34 -52.54 16.52
CA PRO A 82 2.48 -53.40 16.90
C PRO A 82 3.67 -52.70 17.58
N GLU A 83 4.28 -53.49 18.48
CA GLU A 83 5.70 -53.71 18.79
C GLU A 83 6.73 -52.56 18.80
N SER A 84 7.42 -52.48 19.95
CA SER A 84 8.65 -51.73 20.23
C SER A 84 9.89 -52.33 19.53
N PRO A 85 11.03 -51.62 19.57
CA PRO A 85 12.07 -52.12 20.47
C PRO A 85 12.75 -51.05 21.33
N ALA A 86 13.44 -51.58 22.35
CA ALA A 86 14.06 -50.93 23.49
C ALA A 86 15.18 -49.93 23.18
N THR A 87 15.42 -49.00 24.12
CA THR A 87 16.68 -48.84 24.90
C THR A 87 16.71 -47.45 25.54
N ASP A 88 16.63 -47.35 26.87
CA ASP A 88 17.73 -46.96 27.78
C ASP A 88 17.23 -46.39 29.12
N VAL A 89 18.03 -46.64 30.15
CA VAL A 89 17.72 -46.58 31.59
C VAL A 89 18.34 -45.34 32.25
N ILE A 90 17.50 -44.48 32.88
CA ILE A 90 17.61 -43.73 34.19
C ILE A 90 18.86 -42.81 34.43
N PRO A 91 18.81 -41.64 35.15
CA PRO A 91 17.91 -41.28 36.26
C PRO A 91 17.26 -39.88 36.30
N GLU A 92 16.31 -39.79 37.25
CA GLU A 92 15.59 -38.62 37.79
C GLU A 92 16.45 -37.37 38.05
N PRO A 93 15.78 -36.20 38.07
CA PRO A 93 15.66 -35.54 39.37
C PRO A 93 14.22 -35.12 39.72
N ASP A 94 13.93 -35.43 40.97
CA ASP A 94 12.88 -34.94 41.88
C ASP A 94 12.56 -33.45 41.72
N THR A 95 11.35 -33.10 41.25
CA THR A 95 10.62 -31.87 41.65
C THR A 95 9.13 -32.01 41.34
N ALA A 96 8.32 -32.22 42.38
CA ALA A 96 6.87 -32.18 42.31
C ALA A 96 6.34 -30.74 42.07
N PRO A 97 5.38 -30.51 41.15
CA PRO A 97 4.56 -29.31 41.17
C PRO A 97 3.36 -29.48 42.11
N PRO A 98 2.96 -28.45 42.88
CA PRO A 98 1.83 -28.56 43.80
C PRO A 98 0.49 -28.60 43.05
N THR A 99 -0.33 -29.57 43.42
CA THR A 99 -1.75 -29.68 43.06
C THR A 99 -2.52 -28.45 43.58
N PRO A 100 -3.36 -27.79 42.78
CA PRO A 100 -4.26 -26.76 43.29
C PRO A 100 -5.33 -27.38 44.19
N GLN A 101 -5.38 -26.96 45.46
CA GLN A 101 -6.42 -27.32 46.41
C GLN A 101 -7.76 -26.73 45.95
N VAL A 102 -8.75 -27.59 45.73
CA VAL A 102 -10.15 -27.23 45.54
C VAL A 102 -10.71 -26.82 46.91
N SER A 103 -10.93 -25.53 47.11
CA SER A 103 -11.68 -25.01 48.25
C SER A 103 -13.17 -25.31 48.06
N ALA A 104 -13.76 -25.95 49.08
CA ALA A 104 -15.19 -26.17 49.19
C ALA A 104 -15.97 -24.84 49.29
N PRO A 105 -17.23 -24.79 48.81
CA PRO A 105 -18.04 -23.57 48.86
C PRO A 105 -18.51 -23.28 50.30
N GLY A 106 -18.19 -22.07 50.77
CA GLY A 106 -18.74 -21.51 52.02
C GLY A 106 -20.22 -21.13 51.87
N PRO A 107 -20.96 -21.04 52.99
CA PRO A 107 -22.41 -20.84 52.97
C PRO A 107 -22.81 -19.47 52.43
N ALA A 108 -23.87 -19.47 51.62
CA ALA A 108 -24.48 -18.31 50.99
C ALA A 108 -24.87 -17.23 52.02
N GLN A 109 -24.47 -15.99 51.76
CA GLN A 109 -24.97 -14.83 52.48
C GLN A 109 -26.36 -14.42 51.95
N PRO A 110 -27.28 -13.99 52.83
CA PRO A 110 -28.62 -13.58 52.43
C PRO A 110 -28.58 -12.23 51.70
N VAL A 111 -29.23 -12.19 50.54
CA VAL A 111 -29.53 -10.97 49.78
C VAL A 111 -30.57 -10.13 50.56
N PRO A 112 -30.33 -8.82 50.78
CA PRO A 112 -31.35 -7.95 51.35
C PRO A 112 -32.39 -7.56 50.29
N ASP A 113 -33.64 -7.95 50.51
CA ASP A 113 -34.83 -7.47 49.81
C ASP A 113 -35.03 -5.97 50.06
N THR A 114 -34.78 -5.15 49.04
CA THR A 114 -35.30 -3.78 48.99
C THR A 114 -35.88 -3.51 47.60
N PRO A 115 -37.10 -2.93 47.51
CA PRO A 115 -37.77 -2.70 46.24
C PRO A 115 -37.10 -1.59 45.43
N PRO A 116 -37.20 -1.60 44.09
CA PRO A 116 -36.52 -0.63 43.25
C PRO A 116 -37.13 0.77 43.43
N VAL A 117 -36.26 1.74 43.70
CA VAL A 117 -36.57 3.17 43.62
C VAL A 117 -36.92 3.50 42.16
N ALA A 118 -38.12 4.03 41.93
CA ALA A 118 -38.54 4.49 40.62
C ALA A 118 -37.70 5.69 40.19
N LEU A 119 -36.99 5.56 39.07
CA LEU A 119 -36.28 6.64 38.40
C LEU A 119 -37.31 7.62 37.79
N PRO A 120 -37.28 8.92 38.11
CA PRO A 120 -38.15 9.90 37.45
C PRO A 120 -37.68 10.11 36.01
N VAL A 121 -38.55 9.82 35.04
CA VAL A 121 -38.32 10.11 33.62
C VAL A 121 -38.62 11.59 33.37
N PRO A 122 -37.73 12.38 32.75
CA PRO A 122 -38.01 13.77 32.43
C PRO A 122 -39.03 13.86 31.27
N ALA A 123 -40.10 14.62 31.50
CA ALA A 123 -41.12 14.91 30.49
C ALA A 123 -40.54 15.77 29.37
N THR A 124 -40.70 15.32 28.13
CA THR A 124 -40.40 16.11 26.93
C THR A 124 -41.52 17.13 26.69
N PRO A 125 -41.22 18.44 26.56
CA PRO A 125 -42.23 19.40 26.14
C PRO A 125 -42.52 19.22 24.65
N THR A 126 -43.81 19.13 24.31
CA THR A 126 -44.32 19.23 22.94
C THR A 126 -43.98 20.62 22.37
N PRO A 127 -43.63 20.73 21.06
CA PRO A 127 -43.41 22.02 20.45
C PRO A 127 -44.74 22.79 20.32
N PRO A 128 -44.74 24.13 20.51
CA PRO A 128 -45.93 24.92 20.27
C PRO A 128 -46.24 24.95 18.76
N VAL A 129 -47.47 24.60 18.41
CA VAL A 129 -48.06 24.92 17.11
C VAL A 129 -48.32 26.43 17.11
N LEU A 130 -47.47 27.19 16.41
CA LEU A 130 -47.67 28.62 16.19
C LEU A 130 -48.07 28.84 14.72
N GLY A 131 -49.21 29.49 14.55
CA GLY A 131 -49.94 29.61 13.29
C GLY A 131 -49.33 30.57 12.24
N MET A 132 -50.09 30.68 11.16
CA MET A 132 -49.83 31.44 9.94
C MET A 132 -49.71 32.95 10.25
N GLY A 133 -48.47 33.43 10.41
CA GLY A 133 -48.12 34.85 10.52
C GLY A 133 -47.69 35.40 9.16
N GLY A 134 -48.13 36.62 8.83
CA GLY A 134 -47.89 37.31 7.55
C GLY A 134 -46.42 37.64 7.27
N PRO A 135 -46.12 38.13 6.04
CA PRO A 135 -44.75 38.26 5.56
C PRO A 135 -43.96 39.34 6.33
N PRO A 136 -42.69 39.09 6.68
CA PRO A 136 -41.84 40.11 7.26
C PRO A 136 -41.29 41.05 6.19
N GLU A 137 -41.28 42.35 6.52
CA GLU A 137 -40.61 43.41 5.78
C GLU A 137 -39.08 43.27 5.92
N VAL A 138 -38.34 43.33 4.81
CA VAL A 138 -36.89 43.14 4.75
C VAL A 138 -36.15 44.49 4.81
N PRO A 139 -35.24 44.72 5.78
CA PRO A 139 -34.25 45.78 5.67
C PRO A 139 -33.13 45.35 4.71
N ASN A 140 -32.91 46.16 3.67
CA ASN A 140 -31.78 46.06 2.75
C ASN A 140 -30.45 46.20 3.51
N LEU A 141 -29.70 45.10 3.67
CA LEU A 141 -28.32 45.10 4.13
C LEU A 141 -27.46 44.21 3.22
N ALA A 142 -26.41 44.84 2.70
CA ALA A 142 -25.37 44.39 1.80
C ALA A 142 -25.06 42.87 1.78
N ALA A 143 -25.16 42.29 0.58
CA ALA A 143 -24.63 40.98 0.27
C ALA A 143 -23.10 41.03 0.21
N SER A 144 -22.43 40.40 1.18
CA SER A 144 -21.08 39.88 1.00
C SER A 144 -20.79 38.81 2.04
N SER A 145 -20.61 37.59 1.52
CA SER A 145 -20.09 36.41 2.22
C SER A 145 -21.03 35.79 3.25
N VAL A 146 -21.59 34.63 2.91
CA VAL A 146 -21.70 33.42 3.74
C VAL A 146 -22.68 32.44 3.06
N LEU A 147 -22.20 31.22 2.80
CA LEU A 147 -22.82 30.04 2.17
C LEU A 147 -23.08 30.06 0.65
N ARG A 148 -22.27 29.25 -0.08
CA ARG A 148 -22.76 28.47 -1.21
C ARG A 148 -22.69 26.98 -0.84
N PRO A 149 -23.81 26.23 -0.86
CA PRO A 149 -23.79 24.78 -0.77
C PRO A 149 -23.37 24.16 -2.10
N SER A 150 -22.76 22.98 -1.98
CA SER A 150 -22.29 22.12 -3.06
C SER A 150 -23.47 21.47 -3.78
N MET A 151 -23.58 21.70 -5.10
CA MET A 151 -24.19 20.83 -6.12
C MET A 151 -24.16 21.60 -7.44
N ASP A 152 -23.23 21.26 -8.35
CA ASP A 152 -23.55 21.19 -9.79
C ASP A 152 -22.44 20.48 -10.59
N GLY A 153 -22.86 19.57 -11.47
CA GLY A 153 -22.03 18.89 -12.45
C GLY A 153 -21.78 19.77 -13.67
N GLY A 154 -21.01 20.84 -13.49
CA GLY A 154 -20.58 21.72 -14.56
C GLY A 154 -19.14 21.45 -14.97
N ALA A 155 -18.93 21.05 -16.22
CA ALA A 155 -17.61 21.07 -16.86
C ALA A 155 -17.02 22.48 -16.71
N ALA A 156 -15.97 22.62 -15.90
CA ALA A 156 -15.26 23.87 -15.76
C ALA A 156 -14.58 24.23 -17.09
N PRO A 157 -14.66 25.49 -17.54
CA PRO A 157 -13.89 25.94 -18.69
C PRO A 157 -12.40 25.75 -18.39
N PRO A 158 -11.54 25.47 -19.41
CA PRO A 158 -10.11 25.35 -19.19
C PRO A 158 -9.60 26.69 -18.68
N SER A 159 -9.34 26.78 -17.38
CA SER A 159 -8.69 27.93 -16.78
C SER A 159 -7.27 28.00 -17.34
N ALA A 160 -7.08 28.87 -18.34
CA ALA A 160 -5.80 29.25 -18.92
C ALA A 160 -4.98 30.12 -17.96
N SER A 161 -4.95 29.76 -16.67
CA SER A 161 -3.98 30.27 -15.71
C SER A 161 -2.81 29.31 -15.73
N GLY A 162 -1.67 29.71 -16.32
CA GLY A 162 -0.46 28.89 -16.51
C GLY A 162 0.27 28.48 -15.23
N GLY A 163 -0.42 28.33 -14.11
CA GLY A 163 0.08 27.70 -12.90
C GLY A 163 -0.02 26.17 -12.99
N PRO A 164 0.78 25.43 -12.20
CA PRO A 164 0.68 23.98 -12.14
C PRO A 164 -0.73 23.56 -11.71
N LYS A 165 -1.33 22.57 -12.39
CA LYS A 165 -2.64 22.04 -11.98
C LYS A 165 -2.54 21.30 -10.65
N ALA A 166 -3.61 21.35 -9.87
CA ALA A 166 -3.72 20.62 -8.63
C ALA A 166 -4.27 19.21 -8.86
N THR A 167 -3.80 18.25 -8.06
CA THR A 167 -4.46 16.96 -7.89
C THR A 167 -4.88 16.77 -6.44
N SER A 168 -5.65 15.72 -6.17
CA SER A 168 -6.05 15.37 -4.81
C SER A 168 -6.05 13.87 -4.61
N PHE A 169 -5.47 13.45 -3.50
CA PHE A 169 -5.41 12.07 -3.06
C PHE A 169 -5.81 11.98 -1.59
N MET A 170 -6.77 11.11 -1.30
CA MET A 170 -7.39 10.89 -0.01
C MET A 170 -7.84 12.20 0.66
N GLY A 171 -8.35 13.12 -0.17
CA GLY A 171 -8.80 14.48 0.17
C GLY A 171 -7.73 15.38 0.79
N VAL A 172 -6.46 15.13 0.49
CA VAL A 172 -5.40 16.14 0.51
C VAL A 172 -5.22 16.64 -0.93
N SER A 173 -5.08 17.94 -1.15
CA SER A 173 -4.88 18.51 -2.49
C SER A 173 -3.66 19.42 -2.54
N ASP A 174 -2.90 19.32 -3.61
CA ASP A 174 -1.73 20.16 -3.87
C ASP A 174 -1.44 20.28 -5.38
N ALA A 175 -0.72 21.32 -5.77
CA ALA A 175 -0.34 21.66 -7.14
C ALA A 175 1.16 21.49 -7.38
N GLY A 176 1.52 20.96 -8.55
CA GLY A 176 2.90 20.67 -8.90
C GLY A 176 3.05 20.15 -10.32
N ARG A 177 4.28 19.86 -10.73
CA ARG A 177 4.60 19.23 -12.02
C ARG A 177 4.99 17.77 -11.85
N LYS A 178 5.61 17.40 -10.73
CA LYS A 178 6.02 16.02 -10.43
C LYS A 178 5.39 15.54 -9.12
N PHE A 179 4.59 14.48 -9.22
CA PHE A 179 3.90 13.86 -8.09
C PHE A 179 4.43 12.45 -7.85
N VAL A 180 4.63 12.08 -6.59
CA VAL A 180 4.95 10.69 -6.23
C VAL A 180 3.97 10.21 -5.17
N TYR A 181 3.29 9.10 -5.47
CA TYR A 181 2.39 8.41 -4.54
C TYR A 181 3.16 7.25 -3.92
N VAL A 182 3.34 7.28 -2.60
CA VAL A 182 4.02 6.25 -1.81
C VAL A 182 2.97 5.57 -0.95
N ILE A 183 2.59 4.35 -1.32
CA ILE A 183 1.42 3.65 -0.75
C ILE A 183 1.87 2.38 -0.06
N ASP A 184 1.56 2.26 1.24
CA ASP A 184 1.78 1.01 1.97
C ASP A 184 0.91 -0.10 1.36
N ARG A 185 1.49 -1.28 1.21
CA ARG A 185 0.82 -2.53 0.83
C ARG A 185 1.12 -3.64 1.81
N SER A 186 1.46 -3.32 3.06
CA SER A 186 1.57 -4.28 4.16
C SER A 186 0.27 -5.07 4.35
N PHE A 187 0.33 -6.19 5.07
CA PHE A 187 -0.86 -7.02 5.31
C PHE A 187 -2.00 -6.27 6.01
N SER A 188 -1.70 -5.30 6.88
CA SER A 188 -2.74 -4.53 7.57
C SER A 188 -3.61 -3.73 6.59
N MET A 189 -3.06 -3.34 5.43
CA MET A 189 -3.80 -2.64 4.37
C MET A 189 -4.85 -3.50 3.67
N GLU A 190 -4.93 -4.81 3.97
CA GLU A 190 -6.05 -5.67 3.56
C GLU A 190 -7.32 -5.37 4.37
N ASN A 191 -7.17 -4.93 5.61
CA ASN A 191 -8.27 -4.67 6.53
C ASN A 191 -9.20 -3.60 5.97
N HIS A 192 -10.51 -3.86 6.07
CA HIS A 192 -11.58 -2.96 5.61
C HIS A 192 -11.48 -2.54 4.13
N GLY A 193 -10.64 -3.19 3.32
CA GLY A 193 -10.38 -2.82 1.93
C GLY A 193 -9.55 -1.54 1.79
N ALA A 194 -8.68 -1.22 2.75
CA ALA A 194 -7.78 -0.05 2.73
C ALA A 194 -7.01 0.10 1.42
N LEU A 195 -6.29 -0.94 0.99
CA LEU A 195 -5.56 -0.89 -0.28
C LEU A 195 -6.49 -0.70 -1.49
N ARG A 196 -7.68 -1.30 -1.47
CA ARG A 196 -8.67 -1.13 -2.54
C ARG A 196 -9.17 0.32 -2.62
N ALA A 197 -9.50 0.92 -1.47
CA ALA A 197 -9.90 2.33 -1.40
C ALA A 197 -8.76 3.26 -1.87
N ALA A 198 -7.53 2.98 -1.45
CA ALA A 198 -6.32 3.68 -1.90
C ALA A 198 -6.19 3.69 -3.43
N LYS A 199 -6.33 2.53 -4.07
CA LYS A 199 -6.22 2.40 -5.53
C LYS A 199 -7.34 3.13 -6.27
N LEU A 200 -8.57 3.08 -5.77
CA LEU A 200 -9.73 3.74 -6.40
C LEU A 200 -9.57 5.26 -6.40
N ASP A 201 -9.18 5.84 -5.26
CA ASP A 201 -8.96 7.27 -5.20
C ASP A 201 -7.68 7.69 -5.93
N LEU A 202 -6.62 6.86 -5.92
CA LEU A 202 -5.43 7.09 -6.74
C LEU A 202 -5.82 7.17 -8.23
N ALA A 203 -6.61 6.23 -8.74
CA ALA A 203 -7.09 6.28 -10.12
C ALA A 203 -7.80 7.61 -10.43
N SER A 204 -8.62 8.10 -9.49
CA SER A 204 -9.31 9.40 -9.60
C SER A 204 -8.34 10.59 -9.51
N SER A 205 -7.30 10.50 -8.69
CA SER A 205 -6.23 11.49 -8.58
C SER A 205 -5.45 11.62 -9.89
N LEU A 206 -5.14 10.49 -10.54
CA LEU A 206 -4.44 10.47 -11.82
C LEU A 206 -5.27 11.11 -12.94
N GLU A 207 -6.60 11.05 -12.89
CA GLU A 207 -7.46 11.67 -13.91
C GLU A 207 -7.37 13.20 -13.94
N ARG A 208 -6.94 13.82 -12.82
CA ARG A 208 -6.79 15.27 -12.71
C ARG A 208 -5.46 15.77 -13.27
N LEU A 209 -4.52 14.87 -13.52
CA LEU A 209 -3.22 15.21 -14.08
C LEU A 209 -3.31 15.41 -15.58
N ASP A 210 -2.59 16.40 -16.09
CA ASP A 210 -2.43 16.62 -17.53
C ASP A 210 -1.09 16.10 -18.08
N GLU A 211 -0.92 16.18 -19.39
CA GLU A 211 0.24 15.64 -20.10
C GLU A 211 1.56 16.36 -19.77
N THR A 212 1.48 17.57 -19.23
CA THR A 212 2.66 18.35 -18.78
C THR A 212 3.16 17.86 -17.43
N GLN A 213 2.30 17.21 -16.65
CA GLN A 213 2.59 16.69 -15.34
C GLN A 213 3.09 15.25 -15.41
N GLN A 214 4.01 14.92 -14.50
CA GLN A 214 4.58 13.60 -14.32
C GLN A 214 4.15 13.01 -12.99
N PHE A 215 3.95 11.69 -12.97
CA PHE A 215 3.63 10.98 -11.75
C PHE A 215 4.39 9.67 -11.62
N GLN A 216 4.61 9.25 -10.39
CA GLN A 216 5.12 7.93 -10.07
C GLN A 216 4.30 7.30 -8.95
N ILE A 217 4.12 5.98 -9.03
CA ILE A 217 3.45 5.19 -7.99
C ILE A 217 4.46 4.19 -7.43
N ILE A 218 4.65 4.24 -6.12
CA ILE A 218 5.55 3.39 -5.37
C ILE A 218 4.71 2.68 -4.32
N PHE A 219 4.49 1.38 -4.52
CA PHE A 219 3.98 0.52 -3.46
C PHE A 219 5.14 0.03 -2.61
N TYR A 220 4.94 -0.11 -1.31
CA TYR A 220 5.98 -0.64 -0.44
C TYR A 220 5.42 -1.51 0.67
N ASN A 221 6.24 -2.45 1.11
CA ASN A 221 6.07 -3.19 2.35
C ASN A 221 7.45 -3.20 3.03
N THR A 222 8.10 -4.34 3.20
CA THR A 222 9.54 -4.43 3.47
C THR A 222 10.41 -4.17 2.24
N ASN A 223 9.83 -4.25 1.05
CA ASN A 223 10.47 -4.01 -0.25
C ASN A 223 9.78 -2.84 -0.97
N VAL A 224 10.50 -2.23 -1.92
CA VAL A 224 9.96 -1.14 -2.76
C VAL A 224 9.58 -1.67 -4.13
N LEU A 225 8.30 -1.48 -4.51
CA LEU A 225 7.75 -1.80 -5.81
C LEU A 225 7.37 -0.51 -6.55
N LYS A 226 8.22 -0.09 -7.50
CA LYS A 226 7.93 1.03 -8.39
C LYS A 226 7.22 0.52 -9.64
N LEU A 227 6.04 1.07 -9.94
CA LEU A 227 5.40 0.84 -11.24
C LEU A 227 6.26 1.47 -12.34
N LYS A 228 6.28 0.88 -13.54
CA LYS A 228 7.17 1.37 -14.60
C LYS A 228 6.38 1.63 -15.87
N PRO A 229 6.56 2.77 -16.55
CA PRO A 229 5.97 2.96 -17.86
C PRO A 229 6.41 1.86 -18.82
N SER A 230 5.50 1.38 -19.67
CA SER A 230 5.82 0.42 -20.74
C SER A 230 7.02 0.87 -21.58
N THR A 231 7.18 2.18 -21.76
CA THR A 231 8.38 2.78 -22.32
C THR A 231 9.48 2.89 -21.25
N LYS A 232 10.39 1.91 -21.20
CA LYS A 232 11.54 1.84 -20.26
C LYS A 232 12.55 3.02 -20.32
N ARG A 233 12.31 4.03 -21.15
CA ARG A 233 13.19 5.22 -21.29
C ARG A 233 13.00 6.24 -20.17
N PHE A 234 11.88 6.20 -19.45
CA PHE A 234 11.56 7.18 -18.42
C PHE A 234 11.26 6.49 -17.08
N GLU A 235 11.68 7.12 -15.99
CA GLU A 235 11.44 6.62 -14.64
C GLU A 235 10.03 6.95 -14.12
N MET A 236 9.34 7.94 -14.70
CA MET A 236 8.02 8.41 -14.28
C MET A 236 7.03 8.36 -15.45
N PHE A 237 5.75 8.20 -15.13
CA PHE A 237 4.64 8.35 -16.05
C PHE A 237 4.34 9.84 -16.29
N ARG A 238 3.59 10.12 -17.35
CA ARG A 238 2.97 11.41 -17.69
C ARG A 238 1.46 11.26 -17.63
N GLY A 239 0.74 12.36 -17.39
CA GLY A 239 -0.72 12.39 -17.35
C GLY A 239 -1.42 12.21 -18.71
N THR A 240 -0.94 11.32 -19.58
CA THR A 240 -1.62 10.93 -20.83
C THR A 240 -2.57 9.75 -20.58
N ASP A 241 -3.63 9.62 -21.37
CA ASP A 241 -4.58 8.50 -21.26
C ASP A 241 -3.91 7.13 -21.30
N GLN A 242 -2.97 6.96 -22.23
CA GLN A 242 -2.24 5.71 -22.42
C GLN A 242 -1.41 5.33 -21.19
N GLN A 243 -0.68 6.27 -20.61
CA GLN A 243 0.19 6.00 -19.46
C GLN A 243 -0.62 5.88 -18.15
N ARG A 244 -1.75 6.59 -18.03
CA ARG A 244 -2.72 6.37 -16.96
C ARG A 244 -3.32 4.97 -17.00
N SER A 245 -3.71 4.50 -18.19
CA SER A 245 -4.24 3.15 -18.38
C SER A 245 -3.21 2.07 -18.02
N ASP A 246 -1.96 2.22 -18.48
CA ASP A 246 -0.85 1.33 -18.12
C ASP A 246 -0.62 1.27 -16.59
N ALA A 247 -0.58 2.44 -15.94
CA ALA A 247 -0.46 2.52 -14.49
C ALA A 247 -1.61 1.83 -13.76
N ARG A 248 -2.86 1.94 -14.24
CA ARG A 248 -4.02 1.25 -13.65
C ARG A 248 -3.92 -0.26 -13.75
N ASN A 249 -3.51 -0.78 -14.91
CA ASN A 249 -3.35 -2.22 -15.12
C ASN A 249 -2.28 -2.82 -14.21
N GLN A 250 -1.16 -2.12 -14.03
CA GLN A 250 -0.12 -2.54 -13.10
C GLN A 250 -0.59 -2.42 -11.64
N MET A 251 -1.30 -1.34 -11.31
CA MET A 251 -1.85 -1.12 -9.97
C MET A 251 -2.86 -2.19 -9.56
N SER A 252 -3.70 -2.70 -10.48
CA SER A 252 -4.67 -3.75 -10.16
C SER A 252 -4.01 -5.05 -9.68
N ALA A 253 -2.80 -5.37 -10.16
CA ALA A 253 -2.09 -6.60 -9.80
C ALA A 253 -1.43 -6.56 -8.40
N VAL A 254 -1.37 -5.40 -7.74
CA VAL A 254 -0.68 -5.26 -6.44
C VAL A 254 -1.54 -5.77 -5.30
N LEU A 255 -1.14 -6.83 -4.61
CA LEU A 255 -1.86 -7.34 -3.43
C LEU A 255 -1.26 -6.80 -2.11
N PRO A 256 -1.99 -6.78 -0.98
CA PRO A 256 -1.39 -6.62 0.33
C PRO A 256 -0.45 -7.78 0.65
N ASP A 257 0.69 -7.52 1.30
CA ASP A 257 1.69 -8.52 1.67
C ASP A 257 2.80 -7.92 2.56
N GLY A 258 3.34 -8.72 3.46
CA GLY A 258 4.51 -8.41 4.28
C GLY A 258 4.28 -7.38 5.39
N GLY A 259 5.39 -6.95 6.00
CA GLY A 259 5.43 -5.87 7.00
C GLY A 259 5.71 -4.51 6.37
N THR A 260 6.12 -3.53 7.17
CA THR A 260 6.23 -2.14 6.72
C THR A 260 7.64 -1.57 6.93
N ALA A 261 8.21 -0.95 5.90
CA ALA A 261 9.47 -0.20 5.95
C ALA A 261 9.32 1.13 5.20
N HIS A 262 8.98 2.19 5.93
CA HIS A 262 8.67 3.51 5.36
C HIS A 262 9.89 4.21 4.73
N LEU A 263 11.03 4.21 5.42
CA LEU A 263 12.20 5.01 5.02
C LEU A 263 12.70 4.67 3.60
N PRO A 264 12.93 3.40 3.22
CA PRO A 264 13.38 3.08 1.87
C PRO A 264 12.45 3.60 0.77
N ALA A 265 11.13 3.51 0.98
CA ALA A 265 10.13 3.96 0.01
C ALA A 265 10.11 5.49 -0.14
N ILE A 266 10.20 6.22 0.97
CA ILE A 266 10.27 7.69 0.96
C ILE A 266 11.57 8.16 0.30
N VAL A 267 12.70 7.53 0.61
CA VAL A 267 13.98 7.87 -0.02
C VAL A 267 13.95 7.60 -1.52
N GLU A 268 13.35 6.48 -1.97
CA GLU A 268 13.15 6.20 -3.39
C GLU A 268 12.26 7.24 -4.09
N ALA A 269 11.21 7.73 -3.41
CA ALA A 269 10.39 8.81 -3.94
C ALA A 269 11.19 10.11 -4.13
N LEU A 270 12.01 10.48 -3.15
CA LEU A 270 12.79 11.72 -3.19
C LEU A 270 13.89 11.70 -4.26
N LYS A 271 14.40 10.52 -4.66
CA LYS A 271 15.35 10.40 -5.78
C LYS A 271 14.80 10.96 -7.10
N LEU A 272 13.47 10.94 -7.27
CA LEU A 272 12.80 11.43 -8.48
C LEU A 272 12.69 12.96 -8.53
N SER A 273 13.16 13.66 -7.48
CA SER A 273 13.04 15.12 -7.30
C SER A 273 11.60 15.62 -7.51
N PRO A 274 10.62 15.09 -6.76
CA PRO A 274 9.23 15.51 -6.89
C PRO A 274 8.99 16.92 -6.33
N ASP A 275 7.88 17.52 -6.74
CA ASP A 275 7.33 18.72 -6.10
C ASP A 275 6.45 18.33 -4.91
N VAL A 276 5.71 17.20 -5.05
CA VAL A 276 4.73 16.71 -4.09
C VAL A 276 4.88 15.20 -3.90
N VAL A 277 4.94 14.76 -2.65
CA VAL A 277 4.86 13.35 -2.24
C VAL A 277 3.60 13.14 -1.41
N PHE A 278 2.79 12.15 -1.79
CA PHE A 278 1.68 11.65 -0.98
C PHE A 278 2.09 10.31 -0.37
N LEU A 279 2.32 10.27 0.94
CA LEU A 279 2.57 9.05 1.71
C LEU A 279 1.26 8.55 2.31
N LEU A 280 0.91 7.29 2.06
CA LEU A 280 -0.23 6.62 2.65
C LEU A 280 0.23 5.38 3.42
N THR A 281 -0.25 5.24 4.66
CA THR A 281 -0.05 4.07 5.54
C THR A 281 -1.26 3.93 6.45
N ASP A 282 -1.55 2.71 6.92
CA ASP A 282 -2.58 2.41 7.91
C ASP A 282 -2.06 2.24 9.34
N GLY A 283 -0.75 2.42 9.53
CA GLY A 283 -0.13 2.22 10.82
C GLY A 283 1.11 3.06 11.02
N ALA A 284 1.37 3.35 12.30
CA ALA A 284 2.54 4.08 12.78
C ALA A 284 3.70 3.14 13.16
N THR A 285 3.59 1.83 12.90
CA THR A 285 4.52 0.80 13.39
C THR A 285 5.06 -0.08 12.27
N PRO A 286 6.39 -0.18 12.11
CA PRO A 286 7.41 0.58 12.82
C PRO A 286 7.39 2.06 12.41
N GLY A 287 7.49 2.97 13.38
CA GLY A 287 7.52 4.39 13.12
C GLY A 287 8.89 4.85 12.60
N LEU A 288 8.95 6.06 12.04
CA LEU A 288 10.22 6.69 11.68
C LEU A 288 10.95 7.19 12.94
N THR A 289 12.21 6.79 13.10
CA THR A 289 13.10 7.29 14.15
C THR A 289 13.58 8.71 13.85
N ALA A 290 14.21 9.37 14.83
CA ALA A 290 14.82 10.68 14.61
C ALA A 290 15.93 10.66 13.54
N ALA A 291 16.68 9.55 13.45
CA ALA A 291 17.70 9.35 12.42
C ALA A 291 17.07 9.23 11.03
N ASP A 292 15.96 8.50 10.91
CA ASP A 292 15.22 8.36 9.66
C ASP A 292 14.66 9.70 9.19
N MET A 293 14.11 10.50 10.10
CA MET A 293 13.63 11.85 9.80
C MET A 293 14.76 12.76 9.30
N ALA A 294 15.93 12.73 9.94
CA ALA A 294 17.09 13.49 9.51
C ALA A 294 17.63 13.02 8.14
N GLU A 295 17.53 11.71 7.85
CA GLU A 295 17.87 11.20 6.54
C GLU A 295 16.90 11.70 5.46
N ILE A 296 15.59 11.66 5.72
CA ILE A 296 14.58 12.18 4.80
C ILE A 296 14.83 13.65 4.49
N ASP A 297 15.09 14.47 5.51
CA ASP A 297 15.42 15.89 5.35
C ASP A 297 16.65 16.09 4.46
N ARG A 298 17.74 15.38 4.74
CA ARG A 298 18.97 15.42 3.93
C ARG A 298 18.73 15.00 2.47
N LYS A 299 17.83 14.05 2.22
CA LYS A 299 17.50 13.52 0.89
C LYS A 299 16.50 14.40 0.13
N ASN A 300 15.70 15.22 0.82
CA ASN A 300 14.70 16.08 0.20
C ASN A 300 15.31 17.35 -0.41
N ARG A 301 16.20 17.16 -1.39
CA ARG A 301 16.97 18.25 -2.02
C ARG A 301 16.14 19.13 -2.92
N SER A 302 15.00 18.63 -3.42
CA SER A 302 14.09 19.40 -4.27
C SER A 302 13.13 20.28 -3.47
N GLY A 303 13.09 20.14 -2.13
CA GLY A 303 12.10 20.81 -1.30
C GLY A 303 10.68 20.29 -1.55
N ALA A 304 10.55 18.99 -1.83
CA ALA A 304 9.27 18.34 -2.05
C ALA A 304 8.37 18.49 -0.82
N ARG A 305 7.10 18.80 -1.05
CA ARG A 305 6.09 18.80 0.02
C ARG A 305 5.64 17.38 0.29
N ILE A 306 5.68 16.95 1.55
CA ILE A 306 5.35 15.57 1.92
C ILE A 306 4.02 15.55 2.68
N HIS A 307 2.95 15.17 2.00
CA HIS A 307 1.65 14.94 2.63
C HIS A 307 1.60 13.53 3.18
N CYS A 308 1.05 13.38 4.39
CA CYS A 308 0.92 12.10 5.05
C CYS A 308 -0.56 11.80 5.28
N ILE A 309 -1.01 10.65 4.81
CA ILE A 309 -2.35 10.13 5.00
C ILE A 309 -2.25 8.89 5.87
N GLU A 310 -3.03 8.88 6.94
CA GLU A 310 -3.15 7.75 7.86
C GLU A 310 -4.53 7.13 7.70
N PHE A 311 -4.56 5.83 7.43
CA PHE A 311 -5.76 5.02 7.59
C PHE A 311 -5.82 4.48 9.01
N GLY A 312 -7.02 4.41 9.56
CA GLY A 312 -7.23 3.75 10.82
C GLY A 312 -8.68 3.30 10.99
N GLU A 313 -8.92 2.56 12.07
CA GLU A 313 -10.23 2.03 12.38
C GLU A 313 -10.92 2.88 13.45
N GLY A 314 -12.05 3.50 13.09
CA GLY A 314 -12.81 4.35 13.99
C GLY A 314 -12.27 5.78 14.07
N PRO A 315 -12.77 6.59 15.02
CA PRO A 315 -12.32 7.96 15.18
C PRO A 315 -10.86 7.99 15.63
N GLN A 316 -10.13 8.98 15.12
CA GLN A 316 -8.77 9.26 15.56
C GLN A 316 -8.71 9.36 17.08
N LEU A 317 -7.86 8.54 17.70
CA LEU A 317 -7.65 8.57 19.14
C LEU A 317 -6.94 9.87 19.51
N THR A 318 -7.61 10.69 20.31
CA THR A 318 -7.04 11.88 20.94
C THR A 318 -6.90 11.65 22.44
N ASP A 319 -5.90 12.25 23.07
CA ASP A 319 -5.77 12.30 24.52
C ASP A 319 -6.99 12.98 25.17
N ALA A 320 -7.10 12.91 26.50
CA ALA A 320 -8.21 13.49 27.26
C ALA A 320 -8.34 15.02 27.09
N ALA A 321 -7.32 15.69 26.55
CA ALA A 321 -7.32 17.12 26.22
C ALA A 321 -7.61 17.37 24.72
N GLY A 322 -8.01 16.35 23.96
CA GLY A 322 -8.26 16.42 22.53
C GLY A 322 -7.00 16.50 21.66
N ARG A 323 -5.81 16.27 22.23
CA ARG A 323 -4.53 16.30 21.52
C ARG A 323 -4.17 14.90 21.05
N ASP A 324 -3.85 14.77 19.78
CA ASP A 324 -3.38 13.52 19.21
C ASP A 324 -2.07 13.06 19.90
N PRO A 325 -1.91 11.75 20.20
CA PRO A 325 -0.71 11.19 20.86
C PRO A 325 0.61 11.39 20.10
N GLY A 326 0.58 11.94 18.88
CA GLY A 326 1.77 12.37 18.16
C GLY A 326 2.33 11.25 17.29
N ASN A 327 1.76 11.10 16.10
CA ASN A 327 2.29 10.20 15.08
C ASN A 327 3.48 10.84 14.33
N PHE A 328 4.50 10.04 13.98
CA PHE A 328 5.60 10.45 13.10
C PHE A 328 5.10 11.06 11.78
N LEU A 329 3.96 10.60 11.25
CA LEU A 329 3.35 11.13 10.03
C LEU A 329 3.03 12.63 10.12
N ARG A 330 2.53 13.09 11.28
CA ARG A 330 2.26 14.52 11.52
C ARG A 330 3.54 15.33 11.52
N LYS A 331 4.57 14.80 12.20
CA LYS A 331 5.89 15.44 12.28
C LYS A 331 6.53 15.54 10.90
N LEU A 332 6.50 14.44 10.13
CA LEU A 332 7.03 14.38 8.77
C LEU A 332 6.33 15.41 7.87
N ALA A 333 5.00 15.45 7.89
CA ALA A 333 4.25 16.42 7.09
C ALA A 333 4.56 17.87 7.49
N ALA A 334 4.61 18.17 8.79
CA ALA A 334 4.91 19.51 9.28
C ALA A 334 6.34 19.97 8.90
N GLN A 335 7.33 19.08 8.94
CA GLN A 335 8.72 19.38 8.59
C GLN A 335 8.92 19.70 7.10
N HIS A 336 8.05 19.19 6.23
CA HIS A 336 8.17 19.36 4.78
C HIS A 336 7.00 20.13 4.17
N ALA A 337 6.42 21.09 4.91
CA ALA A 337 5.34 21.96 4.42
C ALA A 337 4.16 21.19 3.78
N GLY A 338 3.92 19.97 4.26
CA GLY A 338 2.84 19.10 3.83
C GLY A 338 1.63 19.17 4.77
N GLN A 339 0.67 18.28 4.52
CA GLN A 339 -0.55 18.16 5.30
C GLN A 339 -0.65 16.74 5.83
N TYR A 340 -1.14 16.60 7.06
CA TYR A 340 -1.51 15.32 7.63
C TYR A 340 -3.03 15.14 7.56
N ARG A 341 -3.50 13.95 7.16
CA ARG A 341 -4.92 13.60 7.13
C ARG A 341 -5.15 12.20 7.66
N TYR A 342 -5.99 12.09 8.69
CA TYR A 342 -6.53 10.80 9.14
C TYR A 342 -7.80 10.45 8.34
N ARG A 343 -7.98 9.17 8.02
CA ARG A 343 -9.18 8.62 7.38
C ARG A 343 -9.65 7.37 8.13
N ASP A 344 -10.88 7.44 8.61
CA ASP A 344 -11.58 6.28 9.18
C ASP A 344 -12.03 5.34 8.07
N MET A 345 -11.46 4.14 8.06
CA MET A 345 -11.73 3.12 7.05
C MET A 345 -13.17 2.61 7.08
N LYS A 346 -13.87 2.70 8.21
CA LYS A 346 -15.30 2.32 8.30
C LYS A 346 -16.19 3.27 7.50
N GLN A 347 -15.77 4.52 7.34
CA GLN A 347 -16.52 5.53 6.56
C GLN A 347 -16.20 5.44 5.07
N LEU A 348 -15.00 5.02 4.71
CA LEU A 348 -14.56 4.90 3.31
C LEU A 348 -15.11 3.66 2.60
N ASN A 349 -15.45 2.61 3.36
CA ASN A 349 -16.00 1.37 2.81
C ASN A 349 -17.02 0.78 3.79
N PRO A 350 -18.23 1.37 3.89
CA PRO A 350 -19.29 0.85 4.75
C PRO A 350 -19.62 -0.59 4.32
N ARG A 351 -19.67 -1.50 5.30
CA ARG A 351 -19.96 -2.93 5.09
C ARG A 351 -21.33 -3.16 4.48
#